data_AF-A0A7W0J7R2-F1
#
_entry.id   AF-A0A7W0J7R2-F1
#
_cell.length_a   1.000
_cell.length_b   1.000
_cell.length_c   1.000
_cell.angle_alpha   90.00
_cell.angle_beta   90.00
_cell.angle_gamma   90.00
#
_symmetry.space_group_name_H-M   'P 1'
#
loop_
_entity.id
_entity.type
_entity.pdbx_description
1 polymer ?
#
loop_
_entity_poly.entity_id
_entity_poly.type
_entity_poly.pdbx_seq_one_letter_code
_entity_poly.pdbx_strand_id
1 'polypeptide(L)'
;MKMKNLHSRSILYSIYPEYSQLLSVESLSSYITRLANLHCVSTQIIIDIILKTLDKPYSYSQRREYSSISYGINGIGKLSTEWIESVSQLSTQENLDKLTLNFLGSYCRPINFVKKYKSWCPTCFHQMMNESLTLFEPLLWFFSPVDICPIHLSVLVNRCPRCHNQIPVLGSKSKIGCCSYCDTWLGNESTQPQSVDDESKWKTSFCKNLLDLNQNNYLRIGKNVNLNIQDFLFCDEYIGNLDQNFVAQIFGVHLCTLKRWEQGERIFLSSFLDGCYLLGNDPLKKTPQNLVEEEITTRIKNTQYRNSEIQLLNVFSDIDNDEKNGFVASIATSKSVNDFCRRINVRPIVLKLKNPEIYSLIERKIQNKEKNKYLISFQINKCIGSKQNIPIYQISEEINIPLRSLRKYVPNICRRISIQNSNHRKFLKTERQKFYSMKAYQITQELLFQGKHPSGYRIAKALPRGEILLNKGIQSSIEKAKKDFYCRTRKTGITSQ
;
A
#
# COMPACT_ATOMS: atom_id res chain seq x y z
N MET A 1 30.77 49.25 -21.86
CA MET A 1 30.68 47.78 -21.66
C MET A 1 29.26 47.43 -21.27
N LYS A 2 28.51 46.70 -22.11
CA LYS A 2 27.19 46.15 -21.71
C LYS A 2 27.41 45.17 -20.55
N MET A 3 26.78 45.41 -19.41
CA MET A 3 26.73 44.44 -18.31
C MET A 3 26.19 43.13 -18.87
N LYS A 4 27.00 42.06 -18.81
CA LYS A 4 26.51 40.71 -19.06
C LYS A 4 25.38 40.47 -18.06
N ASN A 5 24.18 40.15 -18.56
CA ASN A 5 23.08 39.63 -17.73
C ASN A 5 23.64 38.47 -16.92
N LEU A 6 23.81 38.67 -15.60
CA LEU A 6 24.10 37.58 -14.68
C LEU A 6 22.89 36.64 -14.71
N HIS A 7 23.12 35.36 -15.03
CA HIS A 7 22.06 34.36 -14.98
C HIS A 7 21.37 34.39 -13.61
N SER A 8 20.05 34.32 -13.59
CA SER A 8 19.28 34.19 -12.36
C SER A 8 19.79 32.98 -11.56
N ARG A 9 20.12 33.19 -10.28
CA ARG A 9 20.60 32.11 -9.40
C ARG A 9 19.49 31.06 -9.22
N SER A 10 19.86 29.78 -9.30
CA SER A 10 18.94 28.69 -8.97
C SER A 10 18.60 28.72 -7.47
N ILE A 11 17.39 28.26 -7.12
CA ILE A 11 16.94 28.20 -5.72
C ILE A 11 17.61 27.03 -4.98
N LEU A 12 17.71 25.88 -5.66
CA LEU A 12 18.38 24.69 -5.17
C LEU A 12 19.75 24.54 -5.85
N TYR A 13 20.65 23.79 -5.19
CA TYR A 13 21.96 23.52 -5.77
C TYR A 13 21.84 22.59 -6.96
N SER A 14 22.60 22.90 -8.00
CA SER A 14 22.67 22.10 -9.22
C SER A 14 23.67 20.96 -9.03
N ILE A 15 23.31 19.94 -8.25
CA ILE A 15 24.18 18.76 -8.02
C ILE A 15 23.91 17.66 -9.02
N TYR A 16 24.94 16.88 -9.34
CA TYR A 16 24.82 15.68 -10.16
C TYR A 16 24.21 14.53 -9.35
N PRO A 17 23.29 13.75 -9.95
CA PRO A 17 22.84 12.50 -9.36
C PRO A 17 23.98 11.49 -9.21
N GLU A 18 23.96 10.68 -8.15
CA GLU A 18 24.94 9.59 -8.02
C GLU A 18 24.63 8.41 -8.96
N TYR A 19 25.70 7.77 -9.42
CA TYR A 19 25.64 6.52 -10.18
C TYR A 19 26.72 5.56 -9.68
N SER A 20 26.37 4.27 -9.61
CA SER A 20 27.30 3.19 -9.34
C SER A 20 27.09 2.08 -10.37
N GLN A 21 28.17 1.54 -10.93
CA GLN A 21 28.09 0.38 -11.84
C GLN A 21 27.41 -0.83 -11.16
N LEU A 22 27.55 -0.94 -9.83
CA LEU A 22 27.03 -2.07 -9.05
C LEU A 22 25.59 -1.84 -8.54
N LEU A 23 25.24 -0.61 -8.16
CA LEU A 23 23.92 -0.27 -7.59
C LEU A 23 22.98 0.44 -8.57
N SER A 24 23.46 0.79 -9.76
CA SER A 24 22.80 1.65 -10.74
C SER A 24 22.64 3.09 -10.25
N VAL A 25 21.56 3.77 -10.66
CA VAL A 25 21.30 5.19 -10.42
C VAL A 25 20.72 5.50 -9.04
N GLU A 26 20.99 6.70 -8.54
CA GLU A 26 20.32 7.30 -7.39
C GLU A 26 18.78 7.44 -7.57
N SER A 27 18.03 7.33 -6.47
CA SER A 27 16.59 7.64 -6.44
C SER A 27 16.30 9.13 -6.27
N LEU A 28 15.17 9.62 -6.80
CA LEU A 28 14.75 11.01 -6.61
C LEU A 28 14.58 11.39 -5.12
N SER A 29 14.08 10.46 -4.29
CA SER A 29 14.00 10.65 -2.84
C SER A 29 15.37 10.88 -2.19
N SER A 30 16.39 10.14 -2.64
CA SER A 30 17.77 10.29 -2.17
C SER A 30 18.35 11.63 -2.60
N TYR A 31 18.16 11.99 -3.86
CA TYR A 31 18.63 13.25 -4.44
C TYR A 31 18.10 14.46 -3.67
N ILE A 32 16.79 14.48 -3.38
CA ILE A 32 16.15 15.54 -2.56
C ILE A 32 16.73 15.57 -1.13
N THR A 33 17.00 14.40 -0.55
CA THR A 33 17.60 14.32 0.79
C THR A 33 19.04 14.85 0.80
N ARG A 34 19.84 14.56 -0.24
CA ARG A 34 21.19 15.11 -0.42
C ARG A 34 21.16 16.63 -0.62
N LEU A 35 20.21 17.14 -1.41
CA LEU A 35 19.99 18.58 -1.54
C LEU A 35 19.74 19.25 -0.19
N ALA A 36 18.86 18.69 0.63
CA ALA A 36 18.59 19.21 1.97
C ALA A 36 19.86 19.26 2.84
N ASN A 37 20.64 18.17 2.82
CA ASN A 37 21.90 18.07 3.56
C ASN A 37 22.92 19.14 3.12
N LEU A 38 23.08 19.36 1.81
CA LEU A 38 24.01 20.36 1.28
C LEU A 38 23.57 21.79 1.56
N HIS A 39 22.26 22.04 1.61
CA HIS A 39 21.69 23.32 2.03
C HIS A 39 21.71 23.52 3.55
N CYS A 40 22.14 22.51 4.32
CA CYS A 40 22.10 22.51 5.79
C CYS A 40 20.71 22.79 6.37
N VAL A 41 19.67 22.31 5.68
CA VAL A 41 18.26 22.46 6.07
C VAL A 41 17.60 21.10 6.28
N SER A 42 16.45 21.07 6.95
CA SER A 42 15.64 19.87 7.01
C SER A 42 15.05 19.53 5.63
N THR A 43 14.81 18.24 5.37
CA THR A 43 14.13 17.82 4.13
C THR A 43 12.75 18.46 4.01
N GLN A 44 12.07 18.75 5.12
CA GLN A 44 10.79 19.47 5.11
C GLN A 44 10.88 20.81 4.37
N ILE A 45 11.95 21.57 4.56
CA ILE A 45 12.12 22.88 3.90
C ILE A 45 12.19 22.70 2.38
N ILE A 46 12.95 21.71 1.90
CA ILE A 46 13.03 21.41 0.46
C ILE A 46 11.67 20.95 -0.08
N ILE A 47 10.96 20.09 0.66
CA ILE A 47 9.60 19.65 0.30
C ILE A 47 8.64 20.84 0.21
N ASP A 48 8.69 21.77 1.17
CA ASP A 48 7.83 22.94 1.17
C ASP A 48 8.11 23.87 -0.02
N ILE A 49 9.38 24.01 -0.43
CA ILE A 49 9.75 24.76 -1.64
C ILE A 49 9.19 24.07 -2.89
N ILE A 50 9.35 22.75 -3.04
CA ILE A 50 8.79 21.98 -4.16
C ILE A 50 7.26 22.13 -4.22
N LEU A 51 6.57 21.97 -3.09
CA LEU A 51 5.10 22.05 -3.04
C LEU A 51 4.55 23.45 -3.33
N LYS A 52 5.31 24.50 -2.98
CA LYS A 52 4.99 25.87 -3.36
C LYS A 52 5.10 26.06 -4.87
N THR A 53 6.16 25.56 -5.49
CA THR A 53 6.35 25.62 -6.96
C THR A 53 5.24 24.91 -7.72
N LEU A 54 4.66 23.85 -7.14
CA LEU A 54 3.55 23.10 -7.72
C LEU A 54 2.17 23.75 -7.53
N ASP A 55 2.07 24.92 -6.88
CA ASP A 55 0.82 25.56 -6.46
C ASP A 55 -0.10 24.63 -5.64
N LYS A 56 0.49 23.72 -4.86
CA LYS A 56 -0.24 22.74 -4.02
C LYS A 56 0.08 22.83 -2.52
N PRO A 57 0.23 24.02 -1.90
CA PRO A 57 0.66 24.13 -0.50
C PRO A 57 -0.34 23.52 0.50
N TYR A 58 -1.64 23.47 0.19
CA TYR A 58 -2.69 23.03 1.12
C TYR A 58 -3.12 21.55 0.99
N SER A 59 -2.90 20.91 -0.16
CA SER A 59 -3.35 19.52 -0.41
C SER A 59 -2.49 18.47 0.32
N TYR A 60 -1.23 18.83 0.61
CA TYR A 60 -0.25 17.94 1.24
C TYR A 60 0.03 18.28 2.72
N SER A 61 -0.10 19.55 3.14
CA SER A 61 0.23 20.02 4.51
C SER A 61 -0.75 19.61 5.61
N GLN A 62 -2.01 19.31 5.30
CA GLN A 62 -2.96 18.79 6.30
C GLN A 62 -2.77 17.30 6.60
N ARG A 63 -1.98 16.57 5.82
CA ARG A 63 -1.62 15.18 6.13
C ARG A 63 -0.36 15.22 6.99
N ARG A 64 -0.51 15.08 8.30
CA ARG A 64 0.60 14.83 9.26
C ARG A 64 1.50 13.65 8.84
N GLU A 65 1.08 12.86 7.86
CA GLU A 65 1.74 11.68 7.30
C GLU A 65 2.09 11.88 5.82
N TYR A 66 2.99 12.83 5.51
CA TYR A 66 3.71 12.89 4.22
C TYR A 66 4.32 11.52 3.84
N SER A 67 4.59 10.68 4.84
CA SER A 67 5.05 9.29 4.75
C SER A 67 4.15 8.35 3.95
N SER A 68 2.84 8.60 3.87
CA SER A 68 1.88 7.64 3.31
C SER A 68 1.77 7.66 1.78
N ILE A 69 2.22 8.73 1.10
CA ILE A 69 2.10 8.90 -0.37
C ILE A 69 3.46 9.23 -1.01
N SER A 70 4.44 9.73 -0.25
CA SER A 70 5.74 10.16 -0.79
C SER A 70 6.52 9.07 -1.52
N TYR A 71 6.26 7.80 -1.23
CA TYR A 71 6.88 6.68 -1.95
C TYR A 71 6.62 6.72 -3.46
N GLY A 72 5.53 7.34 -3.92
CA GLY A 72 5.18 7.46 -5.32
C GLY A 72 6.11 8.35 -6.14
N ILE A 73 6.97 9.17 -5.51
CA ILE A 73 7.92 10.05 -6.22
C ILE A 73 8.98 9.28 -7.00
N ASN A 74 9.37 8.09 -6.53
CA ASN A 74 10.30 7.22 -7.24
C ASN A 74 9.58 6.37 -8.31
N GLY A 75 8.24 6.39 -8.32
CA GLY A 75 7.40 5.49 -9.11
C GLY A 75 7.00 6.04 -10.47
N ILE A 76 5.89 5.50 -10.98
CA ILE A 76 5.26 5.90 -12.24
C ILE A 76 4.08 6.84 -11.95
N GLY A 77 4.01 7.94 -12.69
CA GLY A 77 2.79 8.73 -12.88
C GLY A 77 2.89 10.15 -12.34
N LYS A 78 1.72 10.79 -12.26
CA LYS A 78 1.60 12.25 -12.07
C LYS A 78 2.41 12.81 -10.90
N LEU A 79 2.43 12.13 -9.75
CA LEU A 79 3.21 12.59 -8.59
C LEU A 79 4.71 12.65 -8.91
N SER A 80 5.25 11.59 -9.51
CA SER A 80 6.66 11.52 -9.91
C SER A 80 6.99 12.60 -10.94
N THR A 81 6.17 12.74 -12.00
CA THR A 81 6.35 13.76 -13.05
C THR A 81 6.36 15.18 -12.49
N GLU A 82 5.38 15.54 -11.66
CA GLU A 82 5.30 16.88 -11.05
C GLU A 82 6.53 17.18 -10.18
N TRP A 83 6.99 16.20 -9.40
CA TRP A 83 8.16 16.38 -8.55
C TRP A 83 9.44 16.51 -9.37
N ILE A 84 9.60 15.75 -10.45
CA ILE A 84 10.72 15.91 -11.38
C ILE A 84 10.72 17.33 -11.96
N GLU A 85 9.60 17.77 -12.54
CA GLU A 85 9.47 19.09 -13.16
C GLU A 85 9.82 20.20 -12.17
N SER A 86 9.27 20.15 -10.96
CA SER A 86 9.55 21.13 -9.92
C SER A 86 11.01 21.12 -9.48
N VAL A 87 11.61 19.95 -9.26
CA VAL A 87 13.02 19.87 -8.81
C VAL A 87 13.95 20.35 -9.93
N SER A 88 13.72 19.92 -11.18
CA SER A 88 14.49 20.37 -12.35
C SER A 88 14.44 21.88 -12.52
N GLN A 89 13.26 22.49 -12.37
CA GLN A 89 13.12 23.96 -12.41
C GLN A 89 13.90 24.65 -11.28
N LEU A 90 13.81 24.11 -10.05
CA LEU A 90 14.41 24.73 -8.86
C LEU A 90 15.94 24.58 -8.81
N SER A 91 16.47 23.45 -9.26
CA SER A 91 17.91 23.14 -9.25
C SER A 91 18.61 23.44 -10.57
N THR A 92 17.86 23.74 -11.64
CA THR A 92 18.36 23.86 -13.03
C THR A 92 19.05 22.60 -13.54
N GLN A 93 18.73 21.43 -12.98
CA GLN A 93 19.25 20.14 -13.42
C GLN A 93 18.33 19.48 -14.43
N GLU A 94 18.94 18.82 -15.40
CA GLU A 94 18.25 18.08 -16.44
C GLU A 94 18.28 16.57 -16.17
N ASN A 95 17.47 15.81 -16.91
CA ASN A 95 17.45 14.34 -16.89
C ASN A 95 17.14 13.70 -15.52
N LEU A 96 16.46 14.42 -14.61
CA LEU A 96 16.04 13.88 -13.32
C LEU A 96 14.93 12.81 -13.43
N ASP A 97 14.31 12.66 -14.60
CA ASP A 97 13.38 11.57 -14.90
C ASP A 97 14.04 10.19 -14.76
N LYS A 98 15.36 10.12 -15.00
CA LYS A 98 16.20 8.94 -14.82
C LYS A 98 16.32 8.47 -13.36
N LEU A 99 15.96 9.31 -12.38
CA LEU A 99 15.96 8.98 -10.95
C LEU A 99 14.63 8.35 -10.48
N THR A 100 13.75 8.01 -11.43
CA THR A 100 12.42 7.45 -11.19
C THR A 100 12.11 6.30 -12.15
N LEU A 101 11.02 5.58 -11.89
CA LEU A 101 10.53 4.52 -12.77
C LEU A 101 9.58 5.02 -13.88
N ASN A 102 9.47 6.33 -14.13
CA ASN A 102 8.50 6.87 -15.10
C ASN A 102 8.66 6.33 -16.51
N PHE A 103 9.88 5.97 -16.94
CA PHE A 103 10.13 5.38 -18.24
C PHE A 103 9.38 4.05 -18.47
N LEU A 104 8.95 3.38 -17.40
CA LEU A 104 8.11 2.18 -17.45
C LEU A 104 6.61 2.48 -17.59
N GLY A 105 6.20 3.74 -17.52
CA GLY A 105 4.79 4.12 -17.47
C GLY A 105 3.99 3.85 -18.75
N SER A 106 4.66 3.76 -19.90
CA SER A 106 4.07 3.33 -21.17
C SER A 106 3.87 1.81 -21.24
N TYR A 107 4.75 1.03 -20.60
CA TYR A 107 4.78 -0.44 -20.69
C TYR A 107 4.00 -1.12 -19.57
N CYS A 108 3.96 -0.51 -18.40
CA CYS A 108 3.50 -1.16 -17.19
C CYS A 108 2.36 -0.43 -16.49
N ARG A 109 1.48 -1.19 -15.84
CA ARG A 109 0.42 -0.60 -15.02
C ARG A 109 1.03 0.02 -13.76
N PRO A 110 0.63 1.24 -13.34
CA PRO A 110 1.22 1.93 -12.19
C PRO A 110 0.70 1.38 -10.85
N ILE A 111 0.89 0.08 -10.60
CA ILE A 111 0.41 -0.63 -9.41
C ILE A 111 1.59 -1.35 -8.77
N ASN A 112 1.87 -1.05 -7.50
CA ASN A 112 2.91 -1.71 -6.70
C ASN A 112 4.30 -1.72 -7.38
N PHE A 113 4.67 -0.63 -8.04
CA PHE A 113 5.99 -0.48 -8.68
C PHE A 113 7.12 -0.22 -7.70
N VAL A 114 6.79 0.49 -6.64
CA VAL A 114 7.75 1.00 -5.67
C VAL A 114 7.38 0.58 -4.27
N LYS A 115 8.40 0.30 -3.47
CA LYS A 115 8.26 0.03 -2.04
C LYS A 115 7.77 1.28 -1.33
N LYS A 116 6.81 1.09 -0.40
CA LYS A 116 6.20 2.19 0.37
C LYS A 116 7.14 2.80 1.42
N TYR A 117 8.12 2.02 1.85
CA TYR A 117 9.09 2.37 2.88
C TYR A 117 10.49 2.13 2.34
N LYS A 118 11.49 2.73 2.99
CA LYS A 118 12.90 2.49 2.67
C LYS A 118 13.23 1.01 2.78
N SER A 119 14.00 0.55 1.81
CA SER A 119 14.70 -0.73 1.80
C SER A 119 16.18 -0.39 1.62
N TRP A 120 17.09 -1.05 2.33
CA TRP A 120 18.52 -0.77 2.18
C TRP A 120 19.38 -2.00 2.45
N CYS A 121 20.60 -1.98 1.93
CA CYS A 121 21.65 -2.90 2.34
C CYS A 121 22.52 -2.23 3.42
N PRO A 122 22.52 -2.74 4.67
CA PRO A 122 23.38 -2.21 5.73
C PRO A 122 24.88 -2.25 5.35
N THR A 123 25.32 -3.32 4.70
CA THR A 123 26.72 -3.48 4.28
C THR A 123 27.12 -2.46 3.21
N CYS A 124 26.24 -2.13 2.24
CA CYS A 124 26.51 -1.08 1.26
C CYS A 124 26.70 0.28 1.94
N PHE A 125 25.83 0.63 2.89
CA PHE A 125 25.98 1.90 3.61
C PHE A 125 27.27 1.94 4.43
N HIS A 126 27.62 0.85 5.10
CA HIS A 126 28.87 0.76 5.84
C HIS A 126 30.10 0.93 4.94
N GLN A 127 30.11 0.26 3.78
CA GLN A 127 31.18 0.40 2.78
C GLN A 127 31.30 1.83 2.26
N MET A 128 30.19 2.44 1.83
CA MET A 128 30.19 3.83 1.36
C MET A 128 30.74 4.80 2.42
N MET A 129 30.36 4.60 3.69
CA MET A 129 30.86 5.43 4.79
C MET A 129 32.35 5.22 5.06
N ASN A 130 32.82 3.97 5.12
CA ASN A 130 34.23 3.67 5.38
C ASN A 130 35.16 4.13 4.25
N GLU A 131 34.71 3.97 3.01
CA GLU A 131 35.46 4.37 1.81
C GLU A 131 35.33 5.87 1.52
N SER A 132 34.66 6.64 2.39
CA SER A 132 34.41 8.07 2.21
C SER A 132 33.72 8.42 0.87
N LEU A 133 32.90 7.50 0.36
CA LEU A 133 32.07 7.71 -0.82
C LEU A 133 30.84 8.54 -0.48
N THR A 134 30.29 9.22 -1.49
CA THR A 134 29.00 9.91 -1.34
C THR A 134 27.91 8.92 -0.96
N LEU A 135 27.25 9.16 0.18
CA LEU A 135 26.09 8.37 0.58
C LEU A 135 24.87 8.70 -0.30
N PHE A 136 24.27 7.68 -0.89
CA PHE A 136 23.00 7.77 -1.62
C PHE A 136 22.17 6.50 -1.47
N GLU A 137 20.88 6.59 -1.78
CA GLU A 137 19.95 5.45 -1.84
C GLU A 137 19.62 5.14 -3.31
N PRO A 138 20.10 4.00 -3.85
CA PRO A 138 19.83 3.59 -5.23
C PRO A 138 18.35 3.42 -5.52
N LEU A 139 17.91 3.82 -6.72
CA LEU A 139 16.53 3.60 -7.20
C LEU A 139 16.16 2.12 -7.17
N LEU A 140 17.13 1.24 -7.43
CA LEU A 140 16.97 -0.21 -7.41
C LEU A 140 16.40 -0.73 -6.08
N TRP A 141 16.79 -0.15 -4.93
CA TRP A 141 16.28 -0.56 -3.62
C TRP A 141 14.80 -0.25 -3.41
N PHE A 142 14.26 0.73 -4.14
CA PHE A 142 12.84 1.08 -4.07
C PHE A 142 12.00 0.31 -5.08
N PHE A 143 12.61 -0.45 -5.98
CA PHE A 143 11.88 -1.26 -6.94
C PHE A 143 11.17 -2.42 -6.20
N SER A 144 9.85 -2.52 -6.32
CA SER A 144 9.07 -3.52 -5.55
C SER A 144 9.51 -4.98 -5.72
N PRO A 145 9.97 -5.45 -6.91
CA PRO A 145 10.41 -6.84 -7.09
C PRO A 145 11.80 -7.16 -6.51
N VAL A 146 12.53 -6.15 -6.03
CA VAL A 146 13.94 -6.29 -5.62
C VAL A 146 14.01 -6.37 -4.11
N ASP A 147 14.19 -7.58 -3.58
CA ASP A 147 14.26 -7.83 -2.13
C ASP A 147 15.66 -8.10 -1.61
N ILE A 148 16.67 -8.15 -2.50
CA ILE A 148 18.05 -8.43 -2.15
C ILE A 148 19.00 -7.36 -2.67
N CYS A 149 20.16 -7.25 -2.05
CA CYS A 149 21.26 -6.44 -2.56
C CYS A 149 21.98 -7.19 -3.70
N PRO A 150 22.22 -6.58 -4.88
CA PRO A 150 22.98 -7.21 -5.96
C PRO A 150 24.47 -7.39 -5.65
N ILE A 151 25.01 -6.67 -4.66
CA ILE A 151 26.43 -6.73 -4.28
C ILE A 151 26.63 -7.83 -3.23
N HIS A 152 25.95 -7.70 -2.10
CA HIS A 152 26.17 -8.56 -0.92
C HIS A 152 25.30 -9.81 -0.91
N LEU A 153 24.37 -9.95 -1.87
CA LEU A 153 23.44 -11.07 -1.98
C LEU A 153 22.73 -11.35 -0.64
N SER A 154 22.32 -10.29 0.04
CA SER A 154 21.61 -10.32 1.32
C SER A 154 20.25 -9.65 1.17
N VAL A 155 19.29 -10.07 2.00
CA VAL A 155 17.94 -9.47 2.01
C VAL A 155 18.04 -8.00 2.44
N LEU A 156 17.40 -7.11 1.69
CA LEU A 156 17.33 -5.70 2.02
C LEU A 156 16.51 -5.50 3.30
N VAL A 157 17.07 -4.74 4.24
CA VAL A 157 16.40 -4.40 5.50
C VAL A 157 15.37 -3.30 5.25
N ASN A 158 14.21 -3.38 5.93
CA ASN A 158 13.12 -2.41 5.80
C ASN A 158 12.59 -1.86 7.14
N ARG A 159 13.25 -2.19 8.25
CA ARG A 159 12.94 -1.73 9.61
C ARG A 159 14.19 -1.28 10.32
N CYS A 160 14.09 -0.20 11.07
CA CYS A 160 15.22 0.29 11.86
C CYS A 160 15.65 -0.77 12.90
N PRO A 161 16.95 -1.05 13.07
CA PRO A 161 17.42 -2.01 14.06
C PRO A 161 17.18 -1.56 15.52
N ARG A 162 17.03 -0.25 15.76
CA ARG A 162 16.82 0.31 17.11
C ARG A 162 15.35 0.54 17.47
N CYS A 163 14.57 1.19 16.58
CA CYS A 163 13.18 1.52 16.88
C CYS A 163 12.15 0.61 16.16
N HIS A 164 12.60 -0.30 15.30
CA HIS A 164 11.79 -1.27 14.55
C HIS A 164 10.69 -0.67 13.63
N ASN A 165 10.63 0.65 13.54
CA ASN A 165 9.75 1.36 12.63
C ASN A 165 10.19 1.18 11.17
N GLN A 166 9.20 1.11 10.28
CA GLN A 166 9.42 1.22 8.84
C GLN A 166 9.61 2.70 8.49
N ILE A 167 10.73 3.02 7.85
CA ILE A 167 11.12 4.40 7.55
C ILE A 167 10.46 4.83 6.24
N PRO A 168 9.76 5.97 6.18
CA PRO A 168 9.19 6.45 4.92
C PRO A 168 10.28 6.76 3.89
N VAL A 169 9.95 6.56 2.61
CA VAL A 169 10.87 6.85 1.49
C VAL A 169 11.39 8.29 1.57
N LEU A 170 10.48 9.25 1.79
CA LEU A 170 10.80 10.65 2.02
C LEU A 170 9.90 11.22 3.12
N GLY A 171 10.51 11.93 4.08
CA GLY A 171 9.83 12.58 5.20
C GLY A 171 10.57 13.83 5.67
N SER A 172 10.01 14.53 6.65
CA SER A 172 10.49 15.84 7.13
C SER A 172 11.93 15.84 7.67
N LYS A 173 12.37 14.69 8.19
CA LYS A 173 13.70 14.45 8.78
C LYS A 173 14.44 13.33 8.05
N SER A 174 14.27 13.22 6.73
CA SER A 174 15.02 12.24 5.96
C SER A 174 16.52 12.56 6.00
N LYS A 175 17.33 11.54 6.26
CA LYS A 175 18.79 11.61 6.18
C LYS A 175 19.29 10.29 5.59
N ILE A 176 20.19 10.38 4.61
CA ILE A 176 20.75 9.17 3.98
C ILE A 176 21.51 8.36 5.03
N GLY A 177 21.27 7.05 5.08
CA GLY A 177 21.93 6.14 6.00
C GLY A 177 21.49 6.26 7.47
N CYS A 178 20.50 7.09 7.80
CA CYS A 178 20.02 7.25 9.18
C CYS A 178 18.50 7.06 9.29
N CYS A 179 18.05 6.59 10.45
CA CYS A 179 16.62 6.48 10.76
C CYS A 179 15.99 7.86 11.02
N SER A 180 14.95 8.24 10.26
CA SER A 180 14.23 9.51 10.46
C SER A 180 13.44 9.64 11.79
N TYR A 181 13.35 8.57 12.58
CA TYR A 181 12.65 8.57 13.87
C TYR A 181 13.59 8.66 15.07
N CYS A 182 14.72 7.95 15.03
CA CYS A 182 15.64 7.81 16.17
C CYS A 182 17.10 8.10 15.82
N ASP A 183 17.35 8.64 14.63
CA ASP A 183 18.65 9.09 14.10
C ASP A 183 19.77 8.03 14.09
N THR A 184 19.41 6.77 14.33
CA THR A 184 20.37 5.67 14.37
C THR A 184 20.92 5.37 12.98
N TRP A 185 22.23 5.18 12.88
CA TRP A 185 22.92 4.74 11.66
C TRP A 185 22.37 3.38 11.19
N LEU A 186 22.17 3.25 9.88
CA LEU A 186 21.52 2.10 9.25
C LEU A 186 22.51 1.13 8.60
N GLY A 187 23.79 1.50 8.52
CA GLY A 187 24.86 0.62 8.07
C GLY A 187 25.41 -0.23 9.19
N ASN A 188 25.90 -1.43 8.86
CA ASN A 188 26.65 -2.28 9.77
C ASN A 188 27.65 -3.12 8.97
N GLU A 189 28.62 -3.70 9.68
CA GLU A 189 29.57 -4.64 9.10
C GLU A 189 28.87 -5.87 8.51
N SER A 190 29.55 -6.51 7.57
CA SER A 190 29.01 -7.59 6.74
C SER A 190 28.17 -8.59 7.53
N THR A 191 26.90 -8.72 7.14
CA THR A 191 26.07 -9.86 7.55
C THR A 191 26.55 -11.12 6.83
N GLN A 192 26.63 -12.25 7.54
CA GLN A 192 26.83 -13.56 6.93
C GLN A 192 25.90 -13.75 5.73
N PRO A 193 26.37 -14.31 4.60
CA PRO A 193 25.55 -14.50 3.41
C PRO A 193 24.35 -15.38 3.78
N GLN A 194 23.16 -14.80 3.72
CA GLN A 194 21.93 -15.57 3.82
C GLN A 194 21.73 -16.34 2.51
N SER A 195 21.18 -17.55 2.57
CA SER A 195 20.80 -18.28 1.36
C SER A 195 19.69 -17.51 0.65
N VAL A 196 20.04 -16.88 -0.47
CA VAL A 196 19.10 -16.19 -1.35
C VAL A 196 18.70 -17.11 -2.49
N ASP A 197 17.40 -17.19 -2.77
CA ASP A 197 16.85 -17.98 -3.86
C ASP A 197 17.20 -17.40 -5.24
N ASP A 198 17.25 -18.27 -6.25
CA ASP A 198 17.70 -17.89 -7.59
C ASP A 198 16.71 -16.96 -8.31
N GLU A 199 15.43 -16.99 -7.92
CA GLU A 199 14.42 -16.09 -8.48
C GLU A 199 14.66 -14.65 -8.03
N SER A 200 14.94 -14.44 -6.74
CA SER A 200 15.30 -13.13 -6.19
C SER A 200 16.57 -12.57 -6.83
N LYS A 201 17.59 -13.41 -7.08
CA LYS A 201 18.80 -13.03 -7.82
C LYS A 201 18.48 -12.61 -9.24
N TRP A 202 17.70 -13.42 -9.96
CA TRP A 202 17.31 -13.14 -11.33
C TRP A 202 16.51 -11.84 -11.44
N LYS A 203 15.50 -11.64 -10.60
CA LYS A 203 14.68 -10.41 -10.57
C LYS A 203 15.51 -9.18 -10.29
N THR A 204 16.44 -9.26 -9.34
CA THR A 204 17.33 -8.15 -8.99
C THR A 204 18.25 -7.78 -10.15
N SER A 205 18.85 -8.79 -10.79
CA SER A 205 19.70 -8.59 -11.98
C SER A 205 18.91 -7.99 -13.14
N PHE A 206 17.72 -8.52 -13.42
CA PHE A 206 16.83 -8.01 -14.46
C PHE A 206 16.44 -6.54 -14.22
N CYS A 207 15.98 -6.22 -13.01
CA CYS A 207 15.62 -4.85 -12.63
C CYS A 207 16.80 -3.88 -12.72
N LYS A 208 18.01 -4.32 -12.32
CA LYS A 208 19.23 -3.52 -12.46
C LYS A 208 19.56 -3.24 -13.93
N ASN A 209 19.57 -4.28 -14.76
CA ASN A 209 19.85 -4.14 -16.20
C ASN A 209 18.84 -3.21 -16.87
N LEU A 210 17.57 -3.29 -16.48
CA LEU A 210 16.51 -2.43 -16.98
C LEU A 210 16.74 -0.95 -16.60
N LEU A 211 17.20 -0.67 -15.38
CA LEU A 211 17.61 0.68 -14.97
C LEU A 211 18.85 1.17 -15.74
N ASP A 212 19.87 0.32 -15.92
CA ASP A 212 21.09 0.66 -16.63
C ASP A 212 20.84 0.94 -18.13
N LEU A 213 19.93 0.20 -18.76
CA LEU A 213 19.48 0.47 -20.14
C LEU A 213 18.77 1.82 -20.27
N ASN A 214 18.00 2.21 -19.25
CA ASN A 214 17.37 3.53 -19.20
C ASN A 214 18.42 4.65 -19.07
N GLN A 215 19.45 4.45 -18.24
CA GLN A 215 20.51 5.45 -18.07
C GLN A 215 21.24 5.76 -19.38
N ASN A 216 21.53 4.72 -20.16
CA ASN A 216 22.24 4.84 -21.43
C ASN A 216 21.36 5.25 -22.62
N ASN A 217 20.09 5.64 -22.38
CA ASN A 217 19.10 5.99 -23.40
C ASN A 217 18.90 4.90 -24.47
N TYR A 218 19.22 3.64 -24.16
CA TYR A 218 18.97 2.52 -25.06
C TYR A 218 17.47 2.20 -25.15
N LEU A 219 16.70 2.54 -24.11
CA LEU A 219 15.24 2.56 -24.12
C LEU A 219 14.73 3.88 -24.73
N ARG A 220 14.77 4.01 -26.06
CA ARG A 220 14.20 5.21 -26.71
C ARG A 220 12.67 5.16 -26.66
N ILE A 221 12.08 6.06 -25.86
CA ILE A 221 10.64 6.33 -25.87
C ILE A 221 10.33 7.18 -27.10
N GLY A 222 9.96 6.50 -28.19
CA GLY A 222 9.48 7.12 -29.42
C GLY A 222 8.61 6.13 -30.16
N LYS A 223 7.57 6.60 -30.87
CA LYS A 223 6.62 5.77 -31.63
C LYS A 223 7.27 4.88 -32.70
N ASN A 224 8.55 5.07 -33.00
CA ASN A 224 9.31 4.23 -33.90
C ASN A 224 10.75 4.10 -33.36
N VAL A 225 11.14 2.86 -33.01
CA VAL A 225 12.49 2.24 -32.85
C VAL A 225 12.56 1.31 -31.61
N ASN A 226 12.15 0.06 -31.83
CA ASN A 226 12.75 -1.23 -31.43
C ASN A 226 13.29 -1.48 -30.01
N LEU A 227 12.50 -1.19 -28.97
CA LEU A 227 12.50 -1.98 -27.73
C LEU A 227 11.09 -1.97 -27.13
N ASN A 228 10.08 -2.43 -27.87
CA ASN A 228 8.82 -2.77 -27.23
C ASN A 228 9.01 -4.11 -26.53
N ILE A 229 8.97 -4.11 -25.20
CA ILE A 229 9.00 -5.33 -24.39
C ILE A 229 7.89 -6.29 -24.86
N GLN A 230 6.76 -5.78 -25.37
CA GLN A 230 5.70 -6.62 -25.95
C GLN A 230 6.11 -7.24 -27.28
N ASP A 231 6.70 -6.49 -28.22
CA ASP A 231 7.15 -7.05 -29.50
C ASP A 231 8.21 -8.14 -29.28
N PHE A 232 9.06 -7.99 -28.25
CA PHE A 232 10.03 -9.04 -27.89
C PHE A 232 9.38 -10.22 -27.17
N LEU A 233 8.41 -9.98 -26.28
CA LEU A 233 7.71 -11.08 -25.62
C LEU A 233 6.97 -11.92 -26.66
N PHE A 234 6.14 -11.29 -27.49
CA PHE A 234 5.21 -11.98 -28.37
C PHE A 234 5.80 -12.37 -29.72
N CYS A 235 7.11 -12.24 -29.95
CA CYS A 235 7.71 -12.76 -31.16
C CYS A 235 7.70 -14.29 -31.18
N ASP A 236 7.65 -14.87 -32.40
CA ASP A 236 7.67 -16.32 -32.63
C ASP A 236 8.91 -16.98 -32.02
N GLU A 237 10.01 -16.24 -31.96
CA GLU A 237 11.30 -16.65 -31.38
C GLU A 237 11.32 -16.68 -29.84
N TYR A 238 10.22 -16.26 -29.19
CA TYR A 238 10.05 -16.28 -27.73
C TYR A 238 8.78 -17.06 -27.35
N ILE A 239 7.63 -16.42 -27.10
CA ILE A 239 6.38 -17.13 -26.75
C ILE A 239 5.37 -17.27 -27.90
N GLY A 240 5.62 -16.71 -29.09
CA GLY A 240 4.66 -16.71 -30.20
C GLY A 240 4.28 -18.13 -30.68
N ASN A 241 5.25 -19.04 -30.71
CA ASN A 241 5.05 -20.43 -31.16
C ASN A 241 4.45 -21.38 -30.10
N LEU A 242 4.28 -20.94 -28.86
CA LEU A 242 3.77 -21.75 -27.76
C LEU A 242 2.24 -21.73 -27.68
N ASP A 243 1.63 -22.74 -27.02
CA ASP A 243 0.21 -22.67 -26.69
C ASP A 243 -0.07 -21.47 -25.78
N GLN A 244 -0.96 -20.59 -26.23
CA GLN A 244 -1.25 -19.35 -25.54
C GLN A 244 -1.96 -19.58 -24.18
N ASN A 245 -2.62 -20.72 -23.98
CA ASN A 245 -3.16 -21.05 -22.65
C ASN A 245 -2.04 -21.47 -21.69
N PHE A 246 -1.08 -22.26 -22.16
CA PHE A 246 0.12 -22.60 -21.40
C PHE A 246 0.92 -21.35 -21.02
N VAL A 247 1.17 -20.45 -21.97
CA VAL A 247 1.82 -19.15 -21.72
C VAL A 247 1.04 -18.32 -20.69
N ALA A 248 -0.28 -18.21 -20.82
CA ALA A 248 -1.09 -17.47 -19.85
C ALA A 248 -0.99 -18.05 -18.43
N GLN A 249 -0.90 -19.38 -18.29
CA GLN A 249 -0.67 -20.04 -17.01
C GLN A 249 0.71 -19.74 -16.44
N ILE A 250 1.75 -19.68 -17.27
CA ILE A 250 3.12 -19.32 -16.87
C ILE A 250 3.17 -17.91 -16.27
N PHE A 251 2.60 -16.93 -16.95
CA PHE A 251 2.52 -15.55 -16.46
C PHE A 251 1.50 -15.37 -15.31
N GLY A 252 0.70 -16.41 -15.00
CA GLY A 252 -0.33 -16.35 -13.96
C GLY A 252 -1.46 -15.37 -14.26
N VAL A 253 -1.77 -15.15 -15.55
CA VAL A 253 -2.81 -14.22 -16.03
C VAL A 253 -3.92 -14.97 -16.77
N HIS A 254 -5.04 -14.29 -17.04
CA HIS A 254 -6.10 -14.85 -17.89
C HIS A 254 -5.69 -14.75 -19.37
N LEU A 255 -6.11 -15.69 -20.23
CA LEU A 255 -5.80 -15.65 -21.67
C LEU A 255 -6.17 -14.31 -22.32
N CYS A 256 -7.37 -13.79 -22.05
CA CYS A 256 -7.76 -12.45 -22.52
C CYS A 256 -6.85 -11.32 -22.03
N THR A 257 -6.18 -11.46 -20.87
CA THR A 257 -5.20 -10.48 -20.40
C THR A 257 -3.91 -10.59 -21.21
N LEU A 258 -3.45 -11.82 -21.48
CA LEU A 258 -2.29 -12.07 -22.34
C LEU A 258 -2.50 -11.49 -23.75
N LYS A 259 -3.64 -11.78 -24.39
CA LYS A 259 -4.00 -11.22 -25.71
C LYS A 259 -4.05 -9.69 -25.71
N ARG A 260 -4.46 -9.07 -24.60
CA ARG A 260 -4.45 -7.61 -24.47
C ARG A 260 -3.02 -7.07 -24.37
N TRP A 261 -2.12 -7.78 -23.69
CA TRP A 261 -0.70 -7.40 -23.64
C TRP A 261 -0.05 -7.47 -25.03
N GLU A 262 -0.37 -8.50 -25.81
CA GLU A 262 0.03 -8.63 -27.21
C GLU A 262 -0.45 -7.44 -28.06
N GLN A 263 -1.68 -6.96 -27.80
CA GLN A 263 -2.27 -5.79 -28.45
C GLN A 263 -1.75 -4.43 -27.93
N GLY A 264 -0.70 -4.41 -27.11
CA GLY A 264 -0.11 -3.16 -26.65
C GLY A 264 -0.53 -2.72 -25.24
N GLU A 265 -1.36 -3.49 -24.54
CA GLU A 265 -1.80 -3.10 -23.21
C GLU A 265 -0.70 -3.23 -22.15
N ARG A 266 -0.67 -2.27 -21.23
CA ARG A 266 0.24 -2.23 -20.10
C ARG A 266 0.22 -3.51 -19.26
N ILE A 267 1.40 -4.06 -19.03
CA ILE A 267 1.61 -5.32 -18.30
C ILE A 267 1.56 -5.14 -16.79
N PHE A 268 1.33 -6.24 -16.08
CA PHE A 268 1.54 -6.32 -14.63
C PHE A 268 2.97 -6.79 -14.37
N LEU A 269 3.83 -5.93 -13.82
CA LEU A 269 5.26 -6.24 -13.66
C LEU A 269 5.53 -7.51 -12.87
N SER A 270 4.79 -7.76 -11.79
CA SER A 270 4.98 -8.98 -10.98
C SER A 270 4.73 -10.24 -11.81
N SER A 271 3.61 -10.28 -12.56
CA SER A 271 3.28 -11.39 -13.44
C SER A 271 4.28 -11.53 -14.58
N PHE A 272 4.72 -10.41 -15.15
CA PHE A 272 5.72 -10.38 -16.21
C PHE A 272 7.06 -10.98 -15.75
N LEU A 273 7.60 -10.52 -14.62
CA LEU A 273 8.86 -11.05 -14.07
C LEU A 273 8.74 -12.52 -13.68
N ASP A 274 7.61 -12.91 -13.10
CA ASP A 274 7.34 -14.31 -12.75
C ASP A 274 7.36 -15.20 -14.01
N GLY A 275 6.65 -14.78 -15.07
CA GLY A 275 6.62 -15.52 -16.32
C GLY A 275 7.99 -15.62 -16.98
N CYS A 276 8.71 -14.50 -17.13
CA CYS A 276 10.06 -14.50 -17.73
C CYS A 276 11.05 -15.41 -16.98
N TYR A 277 11.02 -15.38 -15.64
CA TYR A 277 11.84 -16.28 -14.83
C TYR A 277 11.54 -17.77 -15.10
N LEU A 278 10.24 -18.11 -15.15
CA LEU A 278 9.78 -19.48 -15.39
C LEU A 278 10.06 -19.97 -16.83
N LEU A 279 9.98 -19.08 -17.83
CA LEU A 279 10.40 -19.37 -19.19
C LEU A 279 11.91 -19.61 -19.30
N GLY A 280 12.69 -19.09 -18.35
CA GLY A 280 14.14 -19.25 -18.33
C GLY A 280 14.90 -18.33 -19.27
N ASN A 281 14.21 -17.40 -19.92
CA ASN A 281 14.81 -16.43 -20.81
C ASN A 281 14.70 -15.00 -20.30
N ASP A 282 15.78 -14.25 -20.48
CA ASP A 282 15.84 -12.83 -20.17
C ASP A 282 15.50 -12.00 -21.42
N PRO A 283 14.35 -11.32 -21.46
CA PRO A 283 13.95 -10.56 -22.63
C PRO A 283 14.86 -9.37 -22.95
N LEU A 284 15.73 -8.96 -22.03
CA LEU A 284 16.70 -7.89 -22.28
C LEU A 284 17.96 -8.38 -23.00
N LYS A 285 18.26 -9.68 -22.97
CA LYS A 285 19.49 -10.25 -23.56
C LYS A 285 19.39 -10.52 -25.05
N LYS A 286 18.20 -10.38 -25.65
CA LYS A 286 17.95 -10.53 -27.10
C LYS A 286 18.54 -11.80 -27.72
N THR A 287 18.61 -12.89 -26.97
CA THR A 287 18.98 -14.20 -27.50
C THR A 287 17.70 -14.96 -27.79
N PRO A 288 17.24 -15.02 -29.05
CA PRO A 288 16.12 -15.87 -29.41
C PRO A 288 16.50 -17.32 -29.09
N GLN A 289 15.70 -17.96 -28.24
CA GLN A 289 15.82 -19.39 -27.98
C GLN A 289 14.46 -19.96 -28.35
N ASN A 290 14.46 -20.97 -29.22
CA ASN A 290 13.25 -21.74 -29.52
C ASN A 290 12.77 -22.37 -28.21
N LEU A 291 11.75 -21.75 -27.61
CA LEU A 291 11.15 -22.25 -26.40
C LEU A 291 10.31 -23.48 -26.72
N VAL A 292 10.51 -24.55 -25.94
CA VAL A 292 9.74 -25.80 -26.06
C VAL A 292 8.98 -26.04 -24.75
N GLU A 293 7.69 -26.38 -24.84
CA GLU A 293 6.82 -26.55 -23.66
C GLU A 293 7.33 -27.62 -22.68
N GLU A 294 7.92 -28.70 -23.19
CA GLU A 294 8.50 -29.78 -22.39
C GLU A 294 9.70 -29.32 -21.56
N GLU A 295 10.59 -28.52 -22.16
CA GLU A 295 11.75 -27.94 -21.48
C GLU A 295 11.31 -26.94 -20.40
N ILE A 296 10.35 -26.09 -20.73
CA ILE A 296 9.76 -25.13 -19.78
C ILE A 296 9.10 -25.89 -18.62
N THR A 297 8.32 -26.93 -18.91
CA THR A 297 7.65 -27.74 -17.87
C THR A 297 8.67 -28.40 -16.94
N THR A 298 9.73 -28.96 -17.50
CA THR A 298 10.83 -29.57 -16.74
C THR A 298 11.52 -28.53 -15.85
N ARG A 299 11.81 -27.35 -16.41
CA ARG A 299 12.36 -26.22 -15.66
C ARG A 299 11.45 -25.83 -14.50
N ILE A 300 10.15 -25.64 -14.74
CA ILE A 300 9.18 -25.27 -13.71
C ILE A 300 9.16 -26.29 -12.57
N LYS A 301 9.16 -27.60 -12.88
CA LYS A 301 9.22 -28.66 -11.86
C LYS A 301 10.47 -28.57 -10.97
N ASN A 302 11.59 -28.15 -11.55
CA ASN A 302 12.87 -28.01 -10.84
C ASN A 302 13.03 -26.68 -10.09
N THR A 303 12.11 -25.72 -10.25
CA THR A 303 12.18 -24.44 -9.52
C THR A 303 11.97 -24.62 -8.01
N GLN A 304 12.66 -23.79 -7.22
CA GLN A 304 12.44 -23.71 -5.78
C GLN A 304 11.06 -23.09 -5.47
N TYR A 305 10.45 -23.55 -4.38
CA TYR A 305 9.22 -22.94 -3.87
C TYR A 305 9.53 -21.60 -3.21
N ARG A 306 8.63 -20.64 -3.39
CA ARG A 306 8.60 -19.42 -2.57
C ARG A 306 8.13 -19.74 -1.15
N ASN A 307 8.44 -18.84 -0.21
CA ASN A 307 7.90 -18.92 1.15
C ASN A 307 6.36 -18.98 1.18
N SER A 308 5.67 -18.23 0.30
CA SER A 308 4.21 -18.28 0.17
C SER A 308 3.70 -19.63 -0.33
N GLU A 309 4.45 -20.29 -1.21
CA GLU A 309 4.13 -21.61 -1.72
C GLU A 309 4.35 -22.67 -0.63
N ILE A 310 5.46 -22.61 0.10
CA ILE A 310 5.73 -23.47 1.25
C ILE A 310 4.64 -23.31 2.32
N GLN A 311 4.26 -22.07 2.65
CA GLN A 311 3.17 -21.79 3.58
C GLN A 311 1.84 -22.40 3.13
N LEU A 312 1.53 -22.32 1.83
CA LEU A 312 0.34 -22.97 1.29
C LEU A 312 0.41 -24.49 1.45
N LEU A 313 1.54 -25.11 1.07
CA LEU A 313 1.72 -26.55 1.14
C LEU A 313 1.61 -27.07 2.58
N ASN A 314 2.22 -26.40 3.55
CA ASN A 314 2.14 -26.76 4.97
C ASN A 314 0.71 -26.68 5.52
N VAL A 315 -0.12 -25.77 5.00
CA VAL A 315 -1.53 -25.66 5.41
C VAL A 315 -2.35 -26.83 4.85
N PHE A 316 -1.99 -27.36 3.69
CA PHE A 316 -2.73 -28.44 3.03
C PHE A 316 -2.17 -29.85 3.28
N SER A 317 -0.96 -29.99 3.85
CA SER A 317 -0.42 -31.27 4.32
C SER A 317 -1.19 -31.82 5.53
N ASP A 318 -1.80 -30.94 6.33
CA ASP A 318 -2.69 -31.31 7.44
C ASP A 318 -4.12 -31.51 6.93
N ILE A 319 -4.33 -32.62 6.21
CA ILE A 319 -5.57 -32.97 5.47
C ILE A 319 -6.83 -32.94 6.37
N ASP A 320 -6.69 -33.09 7.68
CA ASP A 320 -7.81 -33.21 8.64
C ASP A 320 -8.32 -31.89 9.26
N ASN A 321 -7.75 -30.72 8.92
CA ASN A 321 -8.12 -29.45 9.56
C ASN A 321 -8.85 -28.49 8.61
N ASP A 322 -9.98 -28.93 8.05
CA ASP A 322 -10.84 -28.13 7.15
C ASP A 322 -11.31 -26.81 7.81
N GLU A 323 -11.29 -26.71 9.15
CA GLU A 323 -11.67 -25.53 9.94
C GLU A 323 -10.52 -24.56 10.30
N LYS A 324 -9.23 -24.96 10.19
CA LYS A 324 -8.06 -24.11 10.54
C LYS A 324 -7.32 -23.52 9.34
N ASN A 325 -7.80 -23.77 8.13
CA ASN A 325 -7.17 -23.26 6.91
C ASN A 325 -7.26 -21.72 6.85
N GLY A 326 -6.15 -21.02 7.14
CA GLY A 326 -6.04 -19.55 7.07
C GLY A 326 -6.40 -18.95 5.69
N PHE A 327 -6.57 -19.80 4.68
CA PHE A 327 -6.96 -19.44 3.31
C PHE A 327 -8.45 -19.61 3.00
N VAL A 328 -9.28 -20.12 3.92
CA VAL A 328 -10.72 -20.39 3.70
C VAL A 328 -11.46 -19.20 3.10
N ALA A 329 -11.30 -18.02 3.68
CA ALA A 329 -11.90 -16.77 3.22
C ALA A 329 -11.46 -16.43 1.78
N SER A 330 -10.18 -16.60 1.48
CA SER A 330 -9.59 -16.35 0.17
C SER A 330 -10.11 -17.33 -0.87
N ILE A 331 -10.20 -18.62 -0.55
CA ILE A 331 -10.74 -19.67 -1.42
C ILE A 331 -12.21 -19.39 -1.74
N ALA A 332 -13.03 -19.17 -0.69
CA ALA A 332 -14.47 -18.99 -0.83
C ALA A 332 -14.87 -17.78 -1.70
N THR A 333 -13.98 -16.77 -1.79
CA THR A 333 -14.23 -15.53 -2.55
C THR A 333 -13.43 -15.41 -3.83
N SER A 334 -12.66 -16.43 -4.20
CA SER A 334 -11.89 -16.44 -5.44
C SER A 334 -12.75 -16.89 -6.62
N LYS A 335 -12.46 -16.35 -7.80
CA LYS A 335 -13.19 -16.71 -9.03
C LYS A 335 -12.60 -17.92 -9.76
N SER A 336 -11.31 -18.16 -9.56
CA SER A 336 -10.52 -19.23 -10.17
C SER A 336 -9.30 -19.51 -9.29
N VAL A 337 -8.61 -20.62 -9.54
CA VAL A 337 -7.34 -20.93 -8.85
C VAL A 337 -6.30 -19.83 -9.10
N ASN A 338 -6.21 -19.27 -10.30
CA ASN A 338 -5.33 -18.13 -10.59
C ASN A 338 -5.66 -16.89 -9.73
N ASP A 339 -6.94 -16.54 -9.55
CA ASP A 339 -7.32 -15.40 -8.69
C ASP A 339 -6.98 -15.68 -7.21
N PHE A 340 -7.17 -16.92 -6.75
CA PHE A 340 -6.78 -17.34 -5.41
C PHE A 340 -5.25 -17.21 -5.21
N CYS A 341 -4.48 -17.90 -6.05
CA CYS A 341 -3.03 -17.93 -6.00
C CYS A 341 -2.42 -16.52 -6.09
N ARG A 342 -2.94 -15.65 -6.97
CA ARG A 342 -2.51 -14.25 -7.07
C ARG A 342 -2.70 -13.46 -5.77
N ARG A 343 -3.79 -13.71 -5.02
CA ARG A 343 -4.04 -13.02 -3.74
C ARG A 343 -3.08 -13.42 -2.63
N ILE A 344 -2.53 -14.63 -2.70
CA ILE A 344 -1.59 -15.17 -1.70
C ILE A 344 -0.14 -15.24 -2.22
N ASN A 345 0.14 -14.63 -3.38
CA ASN A 345 1.46 -14.62 -4.03
C ASN A 345 2.04 -16.02 -4.30
N VAL A 346 1.21 -16.93 -4.80
CA VAL A 346 1.59 -18.28 -5.23
C VAL A 346 1.54 -18.35 -6.76
N ARG A 347 2.52 -19.01 -7.41
CA ARG A 347 2.49 -19.23 -8.86
C ARG A 347 1.55 -20.40 -9.18
N PRO A 348 0.44 -20.19 -9.91
CA PRO A 348 -0.53 -21.24 -10.18
C PRO A 348 0.06 -22.43 -10.94
N ILE A 349 0.91 -22.18 -11.94
CA ILE A 349 1.51 -23.23 -12.77
C ILE A 349 2.51 -24.09 -11.98
N VAL A 350 3.27 -23.49 -11.06
CA VAL A 350 4.21 -24.22 -10.18
C VAL A 350 3.43 -25.15 -9.27
N LEU A 351 2.33 -24.67 -8.68
CA LEU A 351 1.45 -25.50 -7.85
C LEU A 351 0.83 -26.63 -8.67
N LYS A 352 0.31 -26.34 -9.87
CA LYS A 352 -0.32 -27.32 -10.77
C LYS A 352 0.64 -28.44 -11.17
N LEU A 353 1.88 -28.09 -11.52
CA LEU A 353 2.86 -29.06 -12.02
C LEU A 353 3.56 -29.86 -10.90
N LYS A 354 3.77 -29.26 -9.73
CA LYS A 354 4.47 -29.91 -8.62
C LYS A 354 3.55 -30.56 -7.59
N ASN A 355 2.31 -30.08 -7.43
CA ASN A 355 1.30 -30.64 -6.52
C ASN A 355 -0.10 -30.63 -7.16
N PRO A 356 -0.35 -31.48 -8.18
CA PRO A 356 -1.62 -31.50 -8.90
C PRO A 356 -2.81 -31.84 -7.99
N GLU A 357 -2.60 -32.64 -6.93
CA GLU A 357 -3.64 -33.00 -5.97
C GLU A 357 -4.18 -31.77 -5.23
N ILE A 358 -3.28 -30.97 -4.63
CA ILE A 358 -3.62 -29.73 -3.93
C ILE A 358 -4.28 -28.74 -4.89
N TYR A 359 -3.76 -28.61 -6.11
CA TYR A 359 -4.35 -27.76 -7.14
C TYR A 359 -5.81 -28.16 -7.41
N SER A 360 -6.07 -29.46 -7.64
CA SER A 360 -7.42 -29.99 -7.89
C SER A 360 -8.36 -29.82 -6.69
N LEU A 361 -7.85 -29.96 -5.47
CA LEU A 361 -8.61 -29.75 -4.25
C LEU A 361 -9.05 -28.29 -4.11
N ILE A 362 -8.14 -27.35 -4.35
CA ILE A 362 -8.45 -25.91 -4.35
C ILE A 362 -9.47 -25.60 -5.44
N GLU A 363 -9.31 -26.15 -6.64
CA GLU A 363 -10.26 -25.97 -7.73
C GLU A 363 -11.67 -26.45 -7.36
N ARG A 364 -11.82 -27.66 -6.82
CA ARG A 364 -13.10 -28.19 -6.32
C ARG A 364 -13.69 -27.29 -5.22
N LYS A 365 -12.87 -26.81 -4.28
CA LYS A 365 -13.32 -25.89 -3.20
C LYS A 365 -13.80 -24.54 -3.75
N ILE A 366 -13.15 -23.98 -4.78
CA ILE A 366 -13.57 -22.74 -5.43
C ILE A 366 -14.88 -22.93 -6.20
N GLN A 367 -15.05 -24.06 -6.88
CA GLN A 367 -16.24 -24.38 -7.66
C GLN A 367 -17.49 -24.62 -6.77
N ASN A 368 -17.32 -25.12 -5.53
CA ASN A 368 -18.40 -25.38 -4.60
C ASN A 368 -18.97 -24.09 -3.95
N LYS A 369 -19.71 -23.30 -4.75
CA LYS A 369 -20.29 -22.01 -4.34
C LYS A 369 -21.28 -22.14 -3.18
N GLU A 370 -22.01 -23.25 -3.07
CA GLU A 370 -22.98 -23.47 -1.99
C GLU A 370 -22.30 -23.72 -0.65
N LYS A 371 -21.30 -24.62 -0.60
CA LYS A 371 -20.46 -24.83 0.60
C LYS A 371 -19.79 -23.53 1.02
N ASN A 372 -19.29 -22.73 0.06
CA ASN A 372 -18.69 -21.42 0.34
C ASN A 372 -19.70 -20.44 0.96
N LYS A 373 -20.93 -20.38 0.46
CA LYS A 373 -21.99 -19.55 1.05
C LYS A 373 -22.35 -20.01 2.47
N TYR A 374 -22.44 -21.32 2.69
CA TYR A 374 -22.67 -21.90 4.01
C TYR A 374 -21.54 -21.55 4.98
N LEU A 375 -20.28 -21.75 4.58
CA LEU A 375 -19.10 -21.53 5.40
C LEU A 375 -18.95 -20.05 5.82
N ILE A 376 -19.16 -19.13 4.86
CA ILE A 376 -19.19 -17.69 5.15
C ILE A 376 -20.34 -17.37 6.13
N SER A 377 -21.51 -17.97 5.93
CA SER A 377 -22.66 -17.76 6.83
C SER A 377 -22.38 -18.29 8.24
N PHE A 378 -21.75 -19.46 8.35
CA PHE A 378 -21.33 -20.08 9.61
C PHE A 378 -20.32 -19.20 10.37
N GLN A 379 -19.28 -18.71 9.69
CA GLN A 379 -18.30 -17.80 10.28
C GLN A 379 -18.94 -16.49 10.77
N ILE A 380 -19.84 -15.89 9.98
CA ILE A 380 -20.58 -14.68 10.39
C ILE A 380 -21.42 -14.97 11.64
N ASN A 381 -22.14 -16.09 11.67
CA ASN A 381 -22.97 -16.46 12.81
C ASN A 381 -22.14 -16.72 14.07
N LYS A 382 -20.93 -17.30 13.94
CA LYS A 382 -19.97 -17.46 15.04
C LYS A 382 -19.51 -16.11 15.61
N CYS A 383 -19.24 -15.12 14.75
CA CYS A 383 -18.94 -13.75 15.19
C CYS A 383 -20.13 -13.11 15.92
N ILE A 384 -21.35 -13.24 15.38
CA ILE A 384 -22.57 -12.68 16.01
C ILE A 384 -22.83 -13.33 17.39
N GLY A 385 -22.58 -14.63 17.53
CA GLY A 385 -22.78 -15.35 18.78
C GLY A 385 -21.85 -14.90 19.91
N SER A 386 -20.68 -14.33 19.61
CA SER A 386 -19.69 -13.92 20.61
C SER A 386 -19.79 -12.47 21.07
N LYS A 387 -20.34 -11.56 20.25
CA LYS A 387 -20.57 -10.15 20.63
C LYS A 387 -21.89 -9.62 20.07
N GLN A 388 -22.67 -8.95 20.90
CA GLN A 388 -23.94 -8.36 20.50
C GLN A 388 -23.72 -7.05 19.71
N ASN A 389 -24.45 -6.85 18.60
CA ASN A 389 -24.45 -5.61 17.77
C ASN A 389 -23.10 -5.23 17.13
N ILE A 390 -22.34 -6.20 16.60
CA ILE A 390 -21.11 -5.93 15.83
C ILE A 390 -21.46 -5.30 14.46
N PRO A 391 -20.87 -4.16 14.09
CA PRO A 391 -20.91 -3.62 12.74
C PRO A 391 -20.37 -4.59 11.67
N ILE A 392 -21.00 -4.59 10.50
CA ILE A 392 -20.62 -5.51 9.41
C ILE A 392 -19.17 -5.34 8.92
N TYR A 393 -18.59 -4.14 9.03
CA TYR A 393 -17.20 -3.91 8.64
C TYR A 393 -16.22 -4.59 9.61
N GLN A 394 -16.55 -4.65 10.91
CA GLN A 394 -15.72 -5.37 11.89
C GLN A 394 -15.80 -6.88 11.67
N ILE A 395 -16.99 -7.41 11.34
CA ILE A 395 -17.14 -8.81 10.95
C ILE A 395 -16.28 -9.12 9.71
N SER A 396 -16.27 -8.23 8.73
CA SER A 396 -15.45 -8.33 7.51
C SER A 396 -13.95 -8.41 7.81
N GLU A 397 -13.47 -7.63 8.79
CA GLU A 397 -12.09 -7.66 9.27
C GLU A 397 -11.79 -8.94 10.06
N GLU A 398 -12.67 -9.36 10.97
CA GLU A 398 -12.48 -10.57 11.79
C GLU A 398 -12.40 -11.85 10.95
N ILE A 399 -13.25 -11.99 9.91
CA ILE A 399 -13.25 -13.16 9.02
C ILE A 399 -12.32 -12.99 7.82
N ASN A 400 -11.63 -11.85 7.71
CA ASN A 400 -10.73 -11.51 6.61
C ASN A 400 -11.34 -11.67 5.20
N ILE A 401 -12.61 -11.28 5.03
CA ILE A 401 -13.31 -11.30 3.75
C ILE A 401 -13.71 -9.87 3.38
N PRO A 402 -13.36 -9.35 2.18
CA PRO A 402 -13.76 -8.00 1.77
C PRO A 402 -15.27 -7.79 1.80
N LEU A 403 -15.71 -6.63 2.30
CA LEU A 403 -17.13 -6.29 2.44
C LEU A 403 -17.94 -6.43 1.14
N ARG A 404 -17.31 -6.13 -0.01
CA ARG A 404 -17.92 -6.31 -1.34
C ARG A 404 -18.26 -7.78 -1.62
N SER A 405 -17.37 -8.69 -1.23
CA SER A 405 -17.58 -10.13 -1.38
C SER A 405 -18.69 -10.62 -0.45
N LEU A 406 -18.69 -10.19 0.83
CA LEU A 406 -19.76 -10.56 1.77
C LEU A 406 -21.14 -10.17 1.27
N ARG A 407 -21.28 -8.92 0.79
CA ARG A 407 -22.53 -8.42 0.22
C ARG A 407 -22.97 -9.19 -1.02
N LYS A 408 -22.03 -9.78 -1.78
CA LYS A 408 -22.33 -10.60 -2.96
C LYS A 408 -22.78 -12.01 -2.57
N TYR A 409 -22.06 -12.68 -1.67
CA TYR A 409 -22.34 -14.09 -1.33
C TYR A 409 -23.48 -14.24 -0.33
N VAL A 410 -23.58 -13.36 0.67
CA VAL A 410 -24.54 -13.49 1.77
C VAL A 410 -25.30 -12.17 2.03
N PRO A 411 -26.00 -11.62 1.02
CA PRO A 411 -26.65 -10.30 1.12
C PRO A 411 -27.68 -10.21 2.23
N ASN A 412 -28.43 -11.30 2.48
CA ASN A 412 -29.51 -11.32 3.45
C ASN A 412 -29.00 -11.21 4.89
N ILE A 413 -27.93 -11.93 5.24
CA ILE A 413 -27.29 -11.82 6.56
C ILE A 413 -26.68 -10.43 6.74
N CYS A 414 -26.00 -9.92 5.70
CA CYS A 414 -25.45 -8.56 5.71
C CYS A 414 -26.52 -7.50 5.98
N ARG A 415 -27.68 -7.63 5.32
CA ARG A 415 -28.82 -6.72 5.48
C ARG A 415 -29.41 -6.82 6.90
N ARG A 416 -29.57 -8.03 7.44
CA ARG A 416 -30.06 -8.26 8.81
C ARG A 416 -29.16 -7.57 9.85
N ILE A 417 -27.84 -7.77 9.78
CA ILE A 417 -26.88 -7.12 10.69
C ILE A 417 -26.96 -5.60 10.59
N SER A 418 -27.05 -5.07 9.36
CA SER A 418 -27.17 -3.63 9.14
C SER A 418 -28.45 -3.04 9.75
N ILE A 419 -29.58 -3.72 9.58
CA ILE A 419 -30.88 -3.33 10.17
C ILE A 419 -30.80 -3.37 11.69
N GLN A 420 -30.27 -4.46 12.27
CA GLN A 420 -30.13 -4.62 13.71
C GLN A 420 -29.26 -3.48 14.32
N ASN A 421 -28.12 -3.19 13.71
CA ASN A 421 -27.24 -2.09 14.14
C ASN A 421 -27.88 -0.70 13.94
N SER A 422 -28.69 -0.52 12.91
CA SER A 422 -29.48 0.71 12.72
C SER A 422 -30.50 0.89 13.84
N ASN A 423 -31.26 -0.16 14.17
CA ASN A 423 -32.26 -0.15 15.23
C ASN A 423 -31.62 0.03 16.61
N HIS A 424 -30.50 -0.63 16.88
CA HIS A 424 -29.75 -0.45 18.12
C HIS A 424 -29.22 0.98 18.28
N ARG A 425 -28.67 1.57 17.21
CA ARG A 425 -28.25 2.99 17.22
C ARG A 425 -29.40 3.95 17.46
N LYS A 426 -30.58 3.69 16.86
CA LYS A 426 -31.80 4.46 17.12
C LYS A 426 -32.23 4.33 18.59
N PHE A 427 -32.27 3.11 19.14
CA PHE A 427 -32.59 2.85 20.54
C PHE A 427 -31.63 3.59 21.49
N LEU A 428 -30.31 3.46 21.30
CA LEU A 428 -29.30 4.16 22.10
C LEU A 428 -29.39 5.68 21.97
N LYS A 429 -29.83 6.21 20.82
CA LYS A 429 -30.08 7.65 20.65
C LYS A 429 -31.29 8.08 21.49
N THR A 430 -32.38 7.30 21.45
CA THR A 430 -33.59 7.56 22.23
C THR A 430 -33.32 7.49 23.73
N GLU A 431 -32.62 6.45 24.21
CA GLU A 431 -32.27 6.30 25.64
C GLU A 431 -31.35 7.43 26.13
N ARG A 432 -30.32 7.81 25.34
CA ARG A 432 -29.50 8.98 25.65
C ARG A 432 -30.34 10.26 25.74
N GLN A 433 -31.26 10.45 24.80
CA GLN A 433 -32.13 11.63 24.80
C GLN A 433 -33.02 11.66 26.05
N LYS A 434 -33.64 10.53 26.44
CA LYS A 434 -34.42 10.44 27.68
C LYS A 434 -33.58 10.74 28.92
N PHE A 435 -32.40 10.12 29.03
CA PHE A 435 -31.48 10.32 30.14
C PHE A 435 -31.11 11.80 30.30
N TYR A 436 -30.67 12.45 29.22
CA TYR A 436 -30.32 13.88 29.27
C TYR A 436 -31.53 14.79 29.46
N SER A 437 -32.71 14.41 28.97
CA SER A 437 -33.96 15.15 29.23
C SER A 437 -34.30 15.14 30.72
N MET A 438 -34.19 13.98 31.37
CA MET A 438 -34.43 13.82 32.81
C MET A 438 -33.40 14.59 33.63
N LYS A 439 -32.11 14.48 33.27
CA LYS A 439 -31.02 15.21 33.95
C LYS A 439 -31.17 16.72 33.80
N ALA A 440 -31.53 17.21 32.61
CA ALA A 440 -31.79 18.63 32.39
C ALA A 440 -33.00 19.14 33.19
N TYR A 441 -34.07 18.34 33.31
CA TYR A 441 -35.22 18.64 34.18
C TYR A 441 -34.78 18.79 35.64
N GLN A 442 -34.02 17.82 36.17
CA GLN A 442 -33.52 17.83 37.56
C GLN A 442 -32.66 19.05 37.86
N ILE A 443 -31.64 19.32 37.02
CA ILE A 443 -30.76 20.49 37.17
C ILE A 443 -31.57 21.80 37.13
N THR A 444 -32.57 21.87 36.26
CA THR A 444 -33.43 23.06 36.16
C THR A 444 -34.23 23.28 37.45
N GLN A 445 -34.82 22.22 38.02
CA GLN A 445 -35.50 22.28 39.32
C GLN A 445 -34.56 22.73 40.42
N GLU A 446 -33.38 22.12 40.54
CA GLU A 446 -32.37 22.48 41.56
C GLU A 446 -31.96 23.95 41.48
N LEU A 447 -31.71 24.47 40.28
CA LEU A 447 -31.36 25.88 40.09
C LEU A 447 -32.50 26.80 40.53
N LEU A 448 -33.75 26.46 40.20
CA LEU A 448 -34.93 27.22 40.62
C LEU A 448 -35.14 27.18 42.14
N PHE A 449 -34.96 26.03 42.79
CA PHE A 449 -35.00 25.90 44.25
C PHE A 449 -33.91 26.72 44.95
N GLN A 450 -32.73 26.87 44.33
CA GLN A 450 -31.66 27.73 44.83
C GLN A 450 -31.86 29.23 44.52
N GLY A 451 -33.01 29.63 43.95
CA GLY A 451 -33.28 31.01 43.54
C GLY A 451 -32.47 31.50 42.34
N LYS A 452 -31.78 30.59 41.62
CA LYS A 452 -30.92 30.94 40.49
C LYS A 452 -31.66 30.75 39.16
N HIS A 453 -31.62 31.77 38.30
CA HIS A 453 -32.23 31.67 36.98
C HIS A 453 -31.59 30.55 36.12
N PRO A 454 -32.35 29.56 35.64
CA PRO A 454 -31.84 28.44 34.84
C PRO A 454 -31.59 28.85 33.37
N SER A 455 -30.45 29.52 33.13
CA SER A 455 -29.99 29.86 31.79
C SER A 455 -29.39 28.63 31.09
N GLY A 456 -29.46 28.60 29.75
CA GLY A 456 -28.86 27.52 28.95
C GLY A 456 -27.38 27.29 29.26
N TYR A 457 -26.64 28.36 29.54
CA TYR A 457 -25.23 28.29 29.98
C TYR A 457 -25.06 27.53 31.31
N ARG A 458 -25.89 27.82 32.32
CA ARG A 458 -25.79 27.15 33.64
C ARG A 458 -26.15 25.67 33.56
N ILE A 459 -27.15 25.33 32.75
CA ILE A 459 -27.55 23.94 32.53
C ILE A 459 -26.47 23.21 31.73
N ALA A 460 -25.87 23.84 30.72
CA ALA A 460 -24.78 23.28 29.93
C ALA A 460 -23.55 22.94 30.79
N LYS A 461 -23.22 23.79 31.78
CA LYS A 461 -22.07 23.59 32.68
C LYS A 461 -22.19 22.31 33.53
N ALA A 462 -23.41 21.86 33.80
CA ALA A 462 -23.70 20.64 34.55
C ALA A 462 -23.90 19.40 33.65
N LEU A 463 -23.79 19.57 32.32
CA LEU A 463 -23.85 18.50 31.34
C LEU A 463 -22.46 18.23 30.73
N PRO A 464 -22.17 16.98 30.31
CA PRO A 464 -20.85 16.64 29.78
C PRO A 464 -20.52 17.37 28.46
N ARG A 465 -21.53 17.85 27.71
CA ARG A 465 -21.36 18.67 26.49
C ARG A 465 -22.53 19.64 26.34
N GLY A 466 -22.25 20.93 26.08
CA GLY A 466 -23.28 21.97 25.94
C GLY A 466 -24.17 21.85 24.69
N GLU A 467 -23.65 21.27 23.62
CA GLU A 467 -24.35 21.04 22.34
C GLU A 467 -25.62 20.16 22.49
N ILE A 468 -25.70 19.39 23.57
CA ILE A 468 -26.84 18.53 23.91
C ILE A 468 -28.13 19.37 24.07
N LEU A 469 -28.02 20.64 24.46
CA LEU A 469 -29.15 21.55 24.64
C LEU A 469 -29.81 22.01 23.33
N LEU A 470 -29.21 21.73 22.17
CA LEU A 470 -29.84 22.02 20.87
C LEU A 470 -30.94 21.01 20.51
N ASN A 471 -31.06 19.91 21.27
CA ASN A 471 -32.11 18.91 21.05
C ASN A 471 -33.46 19.41 21.58
N LYS A 472 -34.46 19.52 20.68
CA LYS A 472 -35.82 19.98 20.99
C LYS A 472 -36.47 19.24 22.17
N GLY A 473 -36.28 17.92 22.30
CA GLY A 473 -36.89 17.16 23.40
C GLY A 473 -36.30 17.49 24.77
N ILE A 474 -35.02 17.86 24.81
CA ILE A 474 -34.34 18.29 26.04
C ILE A 474 -34.80 19.70 26.41
N GLN A 475 -34.96 20.59 25.43
CA GLN A 475 -35.51 21.93 25.64
C GLN A 475 -36.95 21.88 26.20
N SER A 476 -37.82 21.05 25.63
CA SER A 476 -39.18 20.86 26.15
C SER A 476 -39.19 20.37 27.60
N SER A 477 -38.20 19.57 28.00
CA SER A 477 -38.07 19.09 29.38
C SER A 477 -37.66 20.19 30.34
N ILE A 478 -36.79 21.12 29.91
CA ILE A 478 -36.42 22.32 30.68
C ILE A 478 -37.63 23.24 30.86
N GLU A 479 -38.41 23.48 29.79
CA GLU A 479 -39.63 24.28 29.88
C GLU A 479 -40.67 23.65 30.81
N LYS A 480 -40.83 22.32 30.73
CA LYS A 480 -41.71 21.58 31.64
C LYS A 480 -41.28 21.76 33.10
N ALA A 481 -39.98 21.66 33.39
CA ALA A 481 -39.46 21.90 34.74
C ALA A 481 -39.81 23.31 35.26
N LYS A 482 -39.61 24.34 34.43
CA LYS A 482 -40.00 25.72 34.78
C LYS A 482 -41.49 25.82 35.09
N LYS A 483 -42.35 25.30 34.22
CA LYS A 483 -43.82 25.31 34.42
C LYS A 483 -44.21 24.59 35.72
N ASP A 484 -43.67 23.41 35.96
CA ASP A 484 -43.97 22.61 37.17
C ASP A 484 -43.58 23.36 38.45
N PHE A 485 -42.43 24.05 38.47
CA PHE A 485 -41.97 24.85 39.61
C PHE A 485 -42.87 26.07 39.87
N TYR A 486 -43.22 26.83 38.83
CA TYR A 486 -44.09 28.01 38.97
C TYR A 486 -45.53 27.64 39.36
N CYS A 487 -46.04 26.49 38.88
CA CYS A 487 -47.33 25.97 39.32
C CYS A 487 -47.34 25.55 40.79
N ARG A 488 -46.23 24.99 41.30
CA ARG A 488 -46.09 24.62 42.73
C ARG A 488 -46.01 25.85 43.63
N THR A 489 -45.16 26.82 43.31
CA THR A 489 -45.00 28.06 44.08
C THR A 489 -46.29 28.88 44.15
N ARG A 490 -47.08 28.93 43.07
CA ARG A 490 -48.44 29.54 43.09
C ARG A 490 -49.42 28.82 44.00
N LYS A 491 -49.33 27.50 44.16
CA LYS A 491 -50.21 26.72 45.04
C LYS A 491 -49.79 26.76 46.51
N THR A 492 -48.52 26.98 46.81
CA THR A 492 -47.99 27.00 48.19
C THR A 492 -47.94 28.40 48.83
N GLY A 493 -48.30 29.47 48.10
CA GLY A 493 -48.40 30.83 48.67
C GLY A 493 -47.06 31.45 49.10
N ILE A 494 -45.92 30.90 48.68
CA ILE A 494 -44.60 31.44 48.99
C ILE A 494 -44.16 32.29 47.80
N THR A 495 -44.50 33.58 47.84
CA THR A 495 -43.90 34.59 46.98
C THR A 495 -42.50 34.91 47.51
N SER A 496 -41.46 34.39 46.85
CA SER A 496 -40.08 34.83 47.07
C SER A 496 -39.85 36.17 46.36
N GLN A 497 -39.49 37.19 47.13
CA GLN A 497 -38.90 38.45 46.66
C GLN A 497 -37.56 38.22 45.95
#